data_AF-A0A512AI69-F1
#
_entry.id   AF-A0A512AI69-F1
#
_cell.length_a   1.000
_cell.length_b   1.000
_cell.length_c   1.000
_cell.angle_alpha   90.00
_cell.angle_beta   90.00
_cell.angle_gamma   90.00
#
_symmetry.space_group_name_H-M   'P 1'
#
loop_
_entity.id
_entity.type
_entity.pdbx_description
1 polymer ?
#
loop_
_entity_poly.entity_id
_entity_poly.type
_entity_poly.pdbx_seq_one_letter_code
_entity_poly.pdbx_strand_id
1 'polypeptide(L)'
;MAELPDLNLPQLFAALEVSDISAINGIASLANILRRNGLISVPDVSALLQSMSLPLSLPRHADNPAVQEIQLHLDQLFAQIIAAD
;
A
#
# COMPACT_ATOMS: atom_id res chain seq x y z
N MET A 1 -1.98 23.26 26.16
CA MET A 1 -2.02 22.02 25.35
C MET A 1 -3.31 22.08 24.56
N ALA A 2 -3.26 22.02 23.23
CA ALA A 2 -4.46 21.91 22.43
C ALA A 2 -5.05 20.51 22.68
N GLU A 3 -6.30 20.44 23.14
CA GLU A 3 -7.04 19.18 23.17
C GLU A 3 -7.14 18.70 21.72
N LEU A 4 -6.55 17.53 21.43
CA LEU A 4 -6.80 16.86 20.15
C LEU A 4 -8.30 16.60 20.09
N PRO A 5 -9.01 17.02 19.03
CA PRO A 5 -10.43 16.78 18.93
C PRO A 5 -10.68 15.26 19.01
N ASP A 6 -11.53 14.83 19.94
CA ASP A 6 -11.97 13.45 20.02
C ASP A 6 -12.65 13.09 18.69
N LEU A 7 -11.98 12.24 17.90
CA LEU A 7 -12.51 11.77 16.63
C LEU A 7 -13.64 10.80 16.90
N ASN A 8 -14.79 11.00 16.27
CA ASN A 8 -15.83 9.98 16.26
C ASN A 8 -15.40 8.75 15.44
N LEU A 9 -16.05 7.60 15.64
CA LEU A 9 -15.70 6.34 14.96
C LEU A 9 -15.57 6.47 13.43
N PRO A 10 -16.49 7.14 12.70
CA PRO A 10 -16.31 7.40 11.28
C PRO A 10 -15.03 8.18 10.93
N GLN A 11 -14.69 9.21 11.71
CA GLN A 11 -13.46 9.98 11.52
C GLN A 11 -12.20 9.16 11.81
N LEU A 12 -12.26 8.24 12.78
CA LEU A 12 -11.18 7.29 13.06
C LEU A 12 -10.97 6.32 11.89
N PHE A 13 -12.04 5.74 11.33
CA PHE A 13 -11.93 4.85 10.18
C PHE A 13 -11.38 5.57 8.94
N ALA A 14 -11.85 6.79 8.66
CA ALA A 14 -11.31 7.60 7.58
C ALA A 14 -9.82 7.96 7.79
N ALA A 15 -9.42 8.29 9.03
CA ALA A 15 -8.03 8.56 9.36
C ALA A 15 -7.13 7.32 9.19
N LEU A 16 -7.63 6.14 9.56
CA LEU A 16 -6.94 4.85 9.36
C LEU A 16 -6.78 4.54 7.87
N GLU A 17 -7.85 4.70 7.09
CA GLU A 17 -7.82 4.49 5.63
C GLU A 17 -6.79 5.42 4.95
N VAL A 18 -6.79 6.71 5.29
CA VAL A 18 -5.81 7.68 4.77
C VAL A 18 -4.39 7.33 5.20
N SER A 19 -4.21 6.83 6.43
CA SER A 19 -2.92 6.38 6.93
C SER A 19 -2.41 5.15 6.16
N ASP A 20 -3.27 4.18 5.88
CA ASP A 20 -2.94 2.97 5.12
C ASP A 20 -2.56 3.31 3.68
N ILE A 21 -3.31 4.19 3.02
CA ILE A 21 -2.99 4.71 1.67
C ILE A 21 -1.62 5.43 1.68
N SER A 22 -1.36 6.25 2.71
CA SER A 22 -0.09 6.98 2.84
C SER A 22 1.09 6.04 3.02
N ALA A 23 0.93 4.97 3.81
CA ALA A 23 1.95 3.95 4.01
C ALA A 23 2.24 3.20 2.72
N ILE A 24 1.20 2.79 1.98
CA ILE A 24 1.31 2.12 0.68
C ILE A 24 2.08 2.99 -0.31
N ASN A 25 1.69 4.26 -0.44
CA ASN A 25 2.34 5.22 -1.34
C ASN A 25 3.81 5.48 -0.95
N GLY A 26 4.10 5.56 0.35
CA GLY A 26 5.46 5.73 0.85
C GLY A 26 6.36 4.55 0.48
N ILE A 27 5.87 3.32 0.65
CA ILE A 27 6.61 2.10 0.29
C ILE A 27 6.84 2.02 -1.22
N ALA A 28 5.79 2.27 -2.02
CA ALA A 28 5.89 2.29 -3.48
C ALA A 28 6.89 3.37 -3.97
N SER A 29 6.86 4.56 -3.37
CA SER A 29 7.80 5.64 -3.68
C SER A 29 9.24 5.25 -3.39
N LEU A 30 9.50 4.65 -2.21
CA LEU A 30 10.84 4.17 -1.86
C LEU A 30 11.32 3.08 -2.82
N ALA A 31 10.47 2.09 -3.14
CA ALA A 31 10.81 1.04 -4.09
C ALA A 31 11.18 1.61 -5.48
N ASN A 32 10.42 2.61 -5.96
CA ASN A 32 10.73 3.30 -7.21
C ASN A 32 12.09 4.02 -7.17
N ILE A 33 12.38 4.74 -6.07
CA ILE A 33 13.67 5.41 -5.89
C ILE A 33 14.81 4.38 -5.90
N LEU A 34 14.69 3.31 -5.13
CA LEU A 34 15.72 2.27 -5.05
C LEU A 34 15.95 1.60 -6.42
N ARG A 35 14.89 1.27 -7.15
CA ARG A 35 14.99 0.67 -8.49
C ARG A 35 15.66 1.61 -9.48
N ARG A 36 15.24 2.88 -9.53
CA ARG A 36 15.81 3.89 -10.44
C ARG A 36 17.31 4.13 -10.23
N ASN A 37 17.80 3.88 -9.01
CA ASN A 37 19.21 3.97 -8.68
C ASN A 37 19.97 2.63 -8.82
N GLY A 38 19.32 1.58 -9.34
CA GLY A 38 19.91 0.26 -9.53
C GLY A 38 20.19 -0.49 -8.23
N LEU A 39 19.58 -0.08 -7.11
CA LEU A 39 19.81 -0.68 -5.78
C LEU A 39 18.96 -1.92 -5.53
N ILE A 40 17.82 -2.01 -6.22
CA ILE A 40 16.95 -3.19 -6.22
C ILE A 40 16.53 -3.51 -7.65
N SER A 41 16.28 -4.77 -7.92
CA SER A 41 15.90 -5.31 -9.22
C SER A 41 14.39 -5.50 -9.35
N VAL A 42 13.90 -5.80 -10.57
CA VAL A 42 12.50 -6.18 -10.80
C VAL A 42 12.04 -7.34 -9.89
N PRO A 43 12.82 -8.42 -9.70
CA PRO A 43 12.50 -9.45 -8.71
C PRO A 43 12.31 -8.93 -7.29
N ASP A 44 13.14 -8.00 -6.83
CA ASP A 44 13.04 -7.43 -5.47
C ASP A 44 11.76 -6.60 -5.31
N VAL A 45 11.41 -5.81 -6.33
CA VAL A 45 10.15 -5.05 -6.38
C VAL A 45 8.94 -6.00 -6.37
N SER A 46 9.01 -7.10 -7.11
CA SER A 46 7.96 -8.13 -7.13
C SER A 46 7.81 -8.84 -5.79
N ALA A 47 8.91 -9.13 -5.10
CA ALA A 47 8.90 -9.72 -3.77
C ALA A 47 8.28 -8.78 -2.73
N LEU A 48 8.56 -7.47 -2.84
CA LEU A 48 7.92 -6.45 -2.00
C LEU A 48 6.40 -6.39 -2.21
N LEU A 49 5.93 -6.42 -3.46
CA LEU A 49 4.49 -6.51 -3.77
C LEU A 49 3.86 -7.74 -3.11
N GLN A 50 4.47 -8.92 -3.26
CA GLN A 50 3.96 -10.14 -2.64
C GLN A 50 3.86 -10.02 -1.12
N SER A 51 4.87 -9.42 -0.47
CA SER A 51 4.85 -9.20 0.98
C SER A 51 3.72 -8.26 1.41
N MET A 52 3.43 -7.22 0.63
CA MET A 52 2.35 -6.28 0.92
C MET A 52 0.96 -6.87 0.65
N SER A 53 0.85 -7.78 -0.33
CA SER A 53 -0.40 -8.45 -0.69
C SER A 53 -0.75 -9.64 0.22
N LEU A 54 0.24 -10.25 0.89
CA LEU A 54 0.00 -11.43 1.73
C LEU A 54 -1.12 -11.22 2.78
N PRO A 55 -1.16 -10.12 3.56
CA PRO A 55 -2.24 -9.88 4.52
C PRO A 55 -3.62 -9.73 3.86
N LEU A 56 -3.66 -9.21 2.63
CA LEU A 56 -4.90 -8.98 1.87
C LEU A 56 -5.45 -10.28 1.27
N SER A 57 -4.57 -11.23 0.94
CA SER A 57 -4.91 -12.54 0.36
C SER A 57 -5.52 -13.56 1.33
N LEU A 58 -5.64 -13.22 2.62
CA LEU A 58 -6.16 -14.16 3.62
C LEU A 58 -7.61 -14.54 3.34
N PRO A 59 -8.03 -15.81 3.51
CA PRO A 59 -9.38 -16.27 3.16
C PRO A 59 -10.52 -15.45 3.79
N ARG A 60 -10.30 -14.92 5.00
CA ARG A 60 -11.26 -14.06 5.71
C ARG A 60 -11.57 -12.73 5.00
N HIS A 61 -10.79 -12.35 4.00
CA HIS A 61 -10.93 -11.11 3.25
C HIS A 61 -11.39 -11.33 1.80
N ALA A 62 -11.58 -12.58 1.36
CA ALA A 62 -11.86 -12.92 -0.04
C ALA A 62 -13.09 -12.19 -0.62
N ASP A 63 -14.14 -12.06 0.19
CA ASP A 63 -15.41 -11.43 -0.21
C ASP A 63 -15.52 -9.95 0.20
N ASN A 64 -14.43 -9.31 0.66
CA ASN A 64 -14.44 -7.90 1.06
C ASN A 64 -14.07 -6.99 -0.14
N PRO A 65 -15.02 -6.21 -0.70
CA PRO A 65 -14.75 -5.37 -1.86
C PRO A 65 -13.71 -4.26 -1.58
N ALA A 66 -13.63 -3.75 -0.36
CA ALA A 66 -12.62 -2.76 0.01
C ALA A 66 -11.19 -3.35 -0.03
N VAL A 67 -11.04 -4.63 0.35
CA VAL A 67 -9.74 -5.32 0.27
C VAL A 67 -9.34 -5.57 -1.19
N GLN A 68 -10.31 -5.88 -2.05
CA GLN A 68 -10.08 -6.04 -3.50
C GLN A 68 -9.64 -4.71 -4.15
N GLU A 69 -10.24 -3.59 -3.74
CA GLU A 69 -9.85 -2.25 -4.21
C GLU A 69 -8.41 -1.89 -3.79
N ILE A 70 -8.03 -2.15 -2.54
CA ILE A 70 -6.65 -1.94 -2.05
C ILE A 70 -5.67 -2.82 -2.83
N GLN A 71 -6.00 -4.09 -3.05
CA GLN A 71 -5.15 -5.01 -3.82
C GLN A 71 -4.95 -4.51 -5.26
N LEU A 72 -6.03 -4.07 -5.93
CA LEU A 72 -5.95 -3.48 -7.26
C LEU A 72 -5.06 -2.23 -7.29
N HIS A 73 -5.18 -1.37 -6.28
CA HIS A 73 -4.35 -0.18 -6.18
C HIS A 73 -2.86 -0.51 -6.02
N LEU A 74 -2.53 -1.50 -5.19
CA LEU A 74 -1.16 -2.01 -5.03
C LEU A 74 -0.61 -2.56 -6.35
N ASP A 75 -1.38 -3.39 -7.05
CA ASP A 75 -0.98 -3.98 -8.32
C ASP A 75 -0.68 -2.90 -9.36
N GLN A 76 -1.51 -1.86 -9.45
CA GLN A 76 -1.32 -0.74 -10.38
C GLN A 76 -0.06 0.07 -10.06
N LEU A 77 0.18 0.37 -8.78
CA LEU A 77 1.38 1.11 -8.36
C LEU A 77 2.65 0.33 -8.68
N PHE A 78 2.70 -0.95 -8.31
CA PHE A 78 3.89 -1.77 -8.53
C PHE A 78 4.10 -2.10 -10.00
N ALA A 79 3.05 -2.22 -10.81
CA ALA A 79 3.18 -2.37 -12.27
C ALA A 79 3.92 -1.18 -12.90
N GLN A 80 3.66 0.06 -12.45
CA GLN A 80 4.37 1.24 -12.93
C GLN A 80 5.85 1.22 -12.54
N ILE A 81 6.16 0.79 -11.32
CA ILE A 81 7.54 0.63 -10.87
C ILE A 81 8.22 -0.48 -11.69
N ILE A 82 7.51 -1.57 -11.99
CA ILE A 82 8.01 -2.73 -12.75
C ILE A 82 8.31 -2.37 -14.21
N ALA A 83 7.46 -1.56 -14.83
CA ALA A 83 7.57 -1.14 -16.22
C ALA A 83 8.48 0.07 -16.46
N ALA A 84 8.98 0.73 -15.40
CA ALA A 84 9.91 1.84 -15.51
C ALA A 84 11.31 1.34 -15.91
N ASP A 85 11.51 1.17 -17.22
CA ASP A 85 12.81 0.99 -17.89
C ASP A 85 13.06 2.18 -18.85
#